data_AF-A0A8T3VAZ4-F1
#
_entry.id   AF-A0A8T3VAZ4-F1
#
_cell.length_a   1.000
_cell.length_b   1.000
_cell.length_c   1.000
_cell.angle_alpha   90.00
_cell.angle_beta   90.00
_cell.angle_gamma   90.00
#
_symmetry.space_group_name_H-M   'P 1'
#
loop_
_entity.id
_entity.type
_entity.pdbx_description
1 polymer ?
#
loop_
_entity_poly.entity_id
_entity_poly.type
_entity_poly.pdbx_seq_one_letter_code
_entity_poly.pdbx_strand_id
1 'polypeptide(L)'
;MVEEVQMTVEDAIEYVRNEVKVGDVLEISYNRIYAPGDVLGFTEEDEETGEGFRVGLQLNGEILNQAVEIDFKEIADDLIEMRHINDEKELIIEIL
;
A
#
# COMPACT_ATOMS: atom_id res chain seq x y z
N MET A 1 15.64 -11.03 -1.13
CA MET A 1 16.50 -10.13 -1.94
C MET A 1 15.79 -8.79 -1.96
N VAL A 2 16.50 -7.68 -1.79
CA VAL A 2 15.89 -6.34 -1.84
C VAL A 2 16.05 -5.81 -3.26
N GLU A 3 14.93 -5.47 -3.88
CA GLU A 3 14.86 -4.83 -5.21
C GLU A 3 14.25 -3.43 -5.08
N GLU A 4 14.63 -2.53 -5.97
CA GLU A 4 14.16 -1.15 -5.98
C GLU A 4 13.77 -0.76 -7.42
N VAL A 5 12.60 -0.16 -7.56
CA VAL A 5 12.03 0.27 -8.84
C VAL A 5 11.34 1.62 -8.69
N GLN A 6 11.27 2.36 -9.79
CA GLN A 6 10.50 3.60 -9.87
C GLN A 6 9.23 3.35 -10.68
N MET A 7 8.08 3.82 -10.19
CA MET A 7 6.77 3.65 -10.83
C MET A 7 5.97 4.96 -10.75
N THR A 8 5.03 5.16 -11.67
CA THR A 8 4.00 6.17 -11.46
C THR A 8 3.04 5.70 -10.36
N VAL A 9 2.26 6.62 -9.80
CA VAL A 9 1.23 6.27 -8.81
C VAL A 9 0.29 5.19 -9.34
N GLU A 10 -0.15 5.31 -10.60
CA GLU A 10 -1.05 4.34 -11.23
C GLU A 10 -0.42 2.96 -11.38
N ASP A 11 0.83 2.89 -11.85
CA ASP A 11 1.56 1.63 -11.99
C ASP A 11 1.80 0.96 -10.63
N ALA A 12 2.05 1.77 -9.60
CA ALA A 12 2.27 1.28 -8.24
C ALA A 12 0.97 0.73 -7.62
N ILE A 13 -0.17 1.40 -7.83
CA ILE A 13 -1.49 0.89 -7.39
C ILE A 13 -1.82 -0.41 -8.12
N GLU A 14 -1.56 -0.47 -9.43
CA GLU A 14 -1.79 -1.68 -10.23
C GLU A 14 -0.87 -2.83 -9.82
N TYR A 15 0.37 -2.53 -9.41
CA TYR A 15 1.25 -3.50 -8.79
C TYR A 15 0.63 -4.08 -7.51
N VAL A 16 0.12 -3.23 -6.61
CA VAL A 16 -0.51 -3.69 -5.36
C VAL A 16 -1.68 -4.62 -5.66
N ARG A 17 -2.56 -4.22 -6.59
CA ARG A 17 -3.70 -5.02 -7.03
C ARG A 17 -3.32 -6.42 -7.50
N ASN A 18 -2.25 -6.53 -8.29
CA ASN A 18 -1.91 -7.77 -8.98
C ASN A 18 -0.95 -8.66 -8.18
N GLU A 19 0.00 -8.08 -7.47
CA GLU A 19 1.15 -8.78 -6.89
C GLU A 19 1.04 -8.95 -5.37
N VAL A 20 0.43 -8.00 -4.66
CA VAL A 20 0.29 -8.07 -3.20
C VAL A 20 -0.86 -9.00 -2.83
N LYS A 21 -0.69 -9.77 -1.74
CA LYS A 21 -1.66 -10.75 -1.23
C LYS A 21 -1.96 -10.51 0.23
N VAL A 22 -3.11 -11.04 0.66
CA VAL A 22 -3.49 -11.06 2.09
C VAL A 22 -2.44 -11.85 2.87
N GLY A 23 -1.93 -11.26 3.95
CA GLY A 23 -0.84 -11.80 4.76
C GLY A 23 0.56 -11.28 4.38
N ASP A 24 0.72 -10.63 3.22
CA ASP A 24 1.96 -9.91 2.92
C ASP A 24 2.05 -8.65 3.80
N VAL A 25 3.25 -8.09 3.94
CA VAL A 25 3.44 -6.78 4.58
C VAL A 25 3.53 -5.72 3.49
N LEU A 26 2.69 -4.71 3.63
CA LEU A 26 2.73 -3.50 2.82
C LEU A 26 3.06 -2.31 3.72
N GLU A 27 4.14 -1.60 3.40
CA GLU A 27 4.48 -0.34 4.03
C GLU A 27 4.15 0.79 3.06
N ILE A 28 3.27 1.71 3.46
CA ILE A 28 2.87 2.85 2.64
C ILE A 28 3.42 4.14 3.26
N SER A 29 4.16 4.89 2.46
CA SER A 29 4.74 6.18 2.86
C SER A 29 4.05 7.32 2.11
N TYR A 30 3.36 8.19 2.84
CA TYR A 30 2.64 9.34 2.27
C TYR A 30 2.61 10.50 3.27
N ASN A 31 2.71 11.76 2.81
CA ASN A 31 2.64 12.96 3.67
C ASN A 31 3.40 12.84 5.03
N ARG A 32 4.62 12.27 5.00
CA ARG A 32 5.48 12.00 6.17
C ARG A 32 4.96 10.97 7.19
N ILE A 33 3.89 10.26 6.85
CA ILE A 33 3.38 9.09 7.54
C ILE A 33 4.06 7.86 6.94
N TYR A 34 4.48 6.93 7.80
CA TYR A 34 4.99 5.62 7.43
C TYR A 34 4.05 4.59 8.07
N ALA A 35 3.30 3.88 7.25
CA ALA A 35 2.27 2.93 7.69
C ALA A 35 2.63 1.49 7.29
N PRO A 36 3.43 0.78 8.09
CA PRO A 36 3.67 -0.65 7.90
C PRO A 36 2.50 -1.46 8.47
N GLY A 37 2.01 -2.42 7.70
CA GLY A 37 0.99 -3.33 8.20
C GLY A 37 0.83 -4.61 7.38
N ASP A 38 0.24 -5.61 8.03
CA ASP A 38 -0.14 -6.85 7.37
C ASP A 38 -1.41 -6.63 6.54
N VAL A 39 -1.40 -7.09 5.29
CA VAL A 39 -2.56 -6.93 4.40
C VAL A 39 -3.70 -7.83 4.84
N LEU A 40 -4.85 -7.22 5.13
CA LEU A 40 -6.07 -7.90 5.56
C LEU A 40 -7.02 -8.20 4.40
N GLY A 41 -6.98 -7.39 3.33
CA GLY A 41 -7.89 -7.51 2.20
C GLY A 41 -7.87 -6.28 1.32
N PHE A 42 -8.68 -6.32 0.26
CA PHE A 42 -8.82 -5.26 -0.72
C PHE A 42 -10.29 -4.97 -0.98
N THR A 43 -10.59 -3.72 -1.27
CA THR A 43 -11.91 -3.24 -1.69
C THR A 43 -11.75 -2.54 -3.03
N GLU A 44 -12.53 -2.97 -4.03
CA GLU A 44 -12.54 -2.40 -5.38
C GLU A 44 -13.07 -0.95 -5.39
N GLU A 45 -12.76 -0.21 -6.45
CA GLU A 45 -13.30 1.13 -6.69
C GLU A 45 -14.84 1.13 -6.71
N ASP A 46 -15.42 2.23 -6.22
CA ASP A 46 -16.86 2.46 -6.26
C ASP A 46 -17.15 3.82 -6.93
N GLU A 47 -17.74 3.79 -8.12
CA GLU A 47 -18.09 4.99 -8.88
C GLU A 47 -19.24 5.80 -8.25
N GLU A 48 -20.12 5.18 -7.46
CA GLU A 48 -21.25 5.84 -6.81
C GLU A 48 -20.79 6.64 -5.59
N THR A 49 -19.90 6.06 -4.78
CA THR A 49 -19.32 6.74 -3.60
C THR A 49 -18.13 7.63 -3.98
N GLY A 50 -17.47 7.33 -5.10
CA GLY A 50 -16.25 7.99 -5.56
C GLY A 50 -14.98 7.48 -4.87
N GLU A 51 -15.05 6.36 -4.15
CA GLU A 51 -13.91 5.74 -3.47
C GLU A 51 -12.99 5.02 -4.46
N GLY A 52 -11.68 5.06 -4.20
CA GLY A 52 -10.68 4.39 -4.99
C GLY A 52 -10.48 2.93 -4.59
N PHE A 53 -9.46 2.31 -5.20
CA PHE A 53 -8.96 1.01 -4.77
C PHE A 53 -8.42 1.15 -3.35
N ARG A 54 -8.83 0.23 -2.47
CA ARG A 54 -8.55 0.32 -1.05
C ARG A 54 -7.88 -0.94 -0.55
N VAL A 55 -6.94 -0.75 0.37
CA VAL A 55 -6.25 -1.84 1.07
C VAL A 55 -6.52 -1.75 2.56
N GLY A 56 -6.96 -2.87 3.13
CA GLY A 56 -7.06 -3.05 4.57
C GLY A 56 -5.71 -3.48 5.14
N LEU A 57 -5.19 -2.75 6.12
CA LEU A 57 -3.92 -3.08 6.80
C LEU A 57 -4.15 -3.23 8.30
N GLN A 58 -3.58 -4.28 8.90
CA GLN A 58 -3.33 -4.34 10.33
C GLN A 58 -2.02 -3.65 10.60
N LEU A 59 -2.04 -2.47 11.21
CA LEU A 59 -0.81 -1.72 11.46
C LEU A 59 0.06 -2.41 12.50
N ASN A 60 1.36 -2.49 12.21
CA ASN A 60 2.35 -3.19 13.02
C ASN A 60 3.16 -2.24 13.93
N GLY A 61 2.69 -1.00 14.08
CA GLY A 61 3.37 0.04 14.85
C GLY A 61 3.25 -0.14 16.37
N GLU A 62 4.30 0.18 17.11
CA GLU A 62 4.31 0.10 18.58
C GLU A 62 3.28 1.05 19.24
N ILE A 63 3.01 2.19 18.59
CA ILE A 63 2.09 3.23 19.10
C ILE A 63 0.66 3.01 18.59
N LEU A 64 0.52 2.46 17.37
CA LEU A 64 -0.75 2.31 16.68
C LEU A 64 -0.81 0.88 16.11
N ASN A 65 -1.57 0.02 16.79
CA ASN A 65 -1.82 -1.36 16.37
C ASN A 65 -3.32 -1.55 16.19
N GLN A 66 -3.82 -1.16 15.01
CA GLN A 66 -5.23 -1.18 14.65
C GLN A 66 -5.39 -1.53 13.17
N ALA A 67 -6.54 -2.08 12.83
CA ALA A 67 -6.94 -2.28 11.44
C ALA A 67 -7.39 -0.93 10.85
N VAL A 68 -6.82 -0.55 9.71
CA VAL A 68 -7.19 0.64 8.94
C VAL A 68 -7.49 0.23 7.50
N GLU A 69 -8.30 1.02 6.81
CA GLU A 69 -8.48 0.92 5.37
C GLU A 69 -7.90 2.19 4.74
N ILE A 70 -7.02 2.02 3.76
CA ILE A 70 -6.35 3.12 3.06
C ILE A 70 -6.92 3.17 1.65
N ASP A 71 -7.49 4.32 1.28
CA ASP A 71 -7.93 4.62 -0.08
C ASP A 71 -6.78 5.25 -0.87
N PHE A 72 -6.30 4.54 -1.90
CA PHE A 72 -5.20 5.02 -2.72
C PHE A 72 -5.55 6.30 -3.49
N LYS A 73 -6.83 6.56 -3.76
CA LYS A 73 -7.25 7.81 -4.41
C LYS A 73 -7.05 9.02 -3.49
N GLU A 74 -7.27 8.85 -2.19
CA GLU A 74 -7.13 9.93 -1.20
C GLU A 74 -5.66 10.28 -0.93
N ILE A 75 -4.76 9.30 -1.06
CA ILE A 75 -3.33 9.49 -0.79
C ILE A 75 -2.47 9.64 -2.05
N ALA A 76 -3.05 9.52 -3.26
CA ALA A 76 -2.34 9.48 -4.53
C ALA A 76 -1.36 10.65 -4.71
N ASP A 77 -1.82 11.88 -4.47
CA ASP A 77 -1.02 13.10 -4.65
C ASP A 77 0.12 13.24 -3.63
N ASP A 78 0.01 12.55 -2.49
CA ASP A 78 0.94 12.60 -1.38
C ASP A 78 1.77 11.32 -1.23
N LEU A 79 1.57 10.32 -2.11
CA LEU A 79 2.25 9.03 -2.07
C LEU A 79 3.73 9.20 -2.47
N ILE A 80 4.62 8.68 -1.64
CA ILE A 80 6.07 8.85 -1.81
C ILE A 80 6.72 7.51 -2.16
N GLU A 81 6.36 6.46 -1.44
CA GLU A 81 6.97 5.15 -1.57
C GLU A 81 6.02 4.06 -1.08
N MET A 82 6.09 2.88 -1.70
CA MET A 82 5.53 1.65 -1.15
C MET A 82 6.59 0.57 -1.03
N ARG A 83 6.50 -0.24 0.02
CA ARG A 83 7.36 -1.41 0.19
C ARG A 83 6.51 -2.65 0.38
N HIS A 84 6.71 -3.61 -0.50
CA HIS A 84 6.05 -4.91 -0.44
C HIS A 84 7.05 -5.97 0.04
N ILE A 85 6.73 -6.62 1.15
CA ILE A 85 7.56 -7.65 1.76
C ILE A 85 6.74 -8.94 1.87
N ASN A 86 7.29 -10.02 1.36
CA ASN A 86 6.77 -11.38 1.54
C ASN A 86 7.93 -12.37 1.75
N ASP A 87 7.60 -13.67 1.82
CA ASP A 87 8.59 -14.73 2.09
C ASP A 87 9.70 -14.85 1.02
N GLU A 88 9.45 -14.37 -0.20
CA GLU A 88 10.37 -14.53 -1.34
C GLU A 88 11.22 -13.27 -1.58
N LYS A 89 10.60 -12.09 -1.47
CA LYS A 89 11.21 -10.83 -1.89
C LYS A 89 10.77 -9.65 -1.03
N GLU A 90 11.61 -8.63 -1.10
CA GLU A 90 11.31 -7.29 -0.63
C GLU A 90 11.49 -6.37 -1.84
N LEU A 91 10.42 -5.67 -2.23
CA LEU A 91 10.44 -4.69 -3.30
C LEU A 91 10.10 -3.31 -2.75
N ILE A 92 10.97 -2.35 -3.03
CA ILE A 92 10.77 -0.93 -2.76
C ILE A 92 10.33 -0.26 -4.08
N ILE A 93 9.22 0.46 -4.03
CA ILE A 93 8.64 1.20 -5.15
C ILE A 93 8.67 2.69 -4.80
N GLU A 94 9.57 3.43 -5.44
CA GLU A 94 9.65 4.90 -5.34
C GLU A 94 8.69 5.53 -6.37
N ILE A 95 7.89 6.51 -5.94
CA ILE A 95 6.89 7.18 -6.78
C ILE A 95 7.50 8.35 -7.54
N LEU A 96 7.20 8.45 -8.84
CA LEU A 96 7.67 9.48 -9.79
C LEU A 96 6.85 10.78 -9.77
#